data_AF-A0A3D8ITT1-F1
#
_entry.id   AF-A0A3D8ITT1-F1
#
_cell.length_a   1.000
_cell.length_b   1.000
_cell.length_c   1.000
_cell.angle_alpha   90.00
_cell.angle_beta   90.00
_cell.angle_gamma   90.00
#
_symmetry.space_group_name_H-M   'P 1'
#
loop_
_entity.id
_entity.type
_entity.pdbx_description
1 polymer ?
#
loop_
_entity_poly.entity_id
_entity_poly.type
_entity_poly.pdbx_seq_one_letter_code
_entity_poly.pdbx_strand_id
1 'polypeptide(L)'
;MEGSVNEWETRKNIDFKKLDSTSDEIVWEMETRKNVFFLLWSWIAKLGAMAFCIYFIFTYLHLVKWSDFVILLALLSVILYVVITSYTTLNLKGMYATKNNFYIEKYFGESISLPLGSFYITLKLGDYSFQTLAFITRLSIILFINNKRKYYCELSIVKDNFNILEKNLKQQTESYLMSLDEKDYATIFIPNIKYDMDKGYTAKIDFDKIDFLRKRNKSDQT
;
A
#
# COMPACT_ATOMS: atom_id res chain seq x y z
N MET A 1 18.28 -0.34 43.30
CA MET A 1 17.68 0.46 42.21
C MET A 1 17.30 -0.51 41.11
N GLU A 2 16.14 -1.14 41.25
CA GLU A 2 15.77 -2.37 40.51
C GLU A 2 14.26 -2.32 40.17
N GLY A 3 13.78 -1.12 39.85
CA GLY A 3 12.35 -0.82 39.68
C GLY A 3 11.93 -0.34 38.30
N SER A 4 12.86 -0.05 37.38
CA SER A 4 12.53 0.58 36.09
C SER A 4 12.60 -0.36 34.88
N VAL A 5 13.15 -1.57 35.01
CA VAL A 5 13.29 -2.50 33.86
C VAL A 5 11.99 -3.28 33.63
N ASN A 6 11.25 -3.62 34.69
CA ASN A 6 10.03 -4.41 34.59
C ASN A 6 8.83 -3.62 34.02
N GLU A 7 8.74 -2.30 34.20
CA GLU A 7 7.60 -1.52 33.69
C GLU A 7 7.57 -1.40 32.15
N TRP A 8 8.72 -1.46 31.48
CA TRP A 8 8.78 -1.39 30.00
C TRP A 8 8.38 -2.72 29.36
N GLU A 9 8.79 -3.85 29.92
CA GLU A 9 8.35 -5.17 29.44
C GLU A 9 6.87 -5.42 29.77
N THR A 10 6.41 -4.95 30.94
CA THR A 10 5.00 -5.09 31.32
C THR A 10 4.10 -4.21 30.44
N ARG A 11 4.52 -3.00 30.05
CA ARG A 11 3.75 -2.16 29.11
C ARG A 11 3.65 -2.76 27.70
N LYS A 12 4.73 -3.34 27.17
CA LYS A 12 4.67 -4.09 25.91
C LYS A 12 3.63 -5.21 26.00
N ASN A 13 3.64 -5.98 27.09
CA ASN A 13 2.69 -7.09 27.26
C ASN A 13 1.24 -6.64 27.50
N ILE A 14 1.00 -5.47 28.09
CA ILE A 14 -0.36 -4.95 28.33
C ILE A 14 -1.01 -4.46 27.02
N ASP A 15 -0.25 -3.91 26.08
CA ASP A 15 -0.77 -3.54 24.76
C ASP A 15 -1.06 -4.76 23.87
N PHE A 16 -0.37 -5.89 24.09
CA PHE A 16 -0.71 -7.18 23.45
C PHE A 16 -1.98 -7.82 24.01
N LYS A 17 -2.46 -7.41 25.19
CA LYS A 17 -3.58 -8.06 25.90
C LYS A 17 -4.96 -7.44 25.63
N LYS A 18 -5.09 -6.56 24.64
CA LYS A 18 -6.40 -6.01 24.21
C LYS A 18 -7.15 -6.88 23.18
N LEU A 19 -6.77 -8.14 23.03
CA LEU A 19 -7.39 -9.12 22.13
C LEU A 19 -7.74 -10.43 22.85
N ASP A 20 -8.41 -10.36 24.01
CA ASP A 20 -9.04 -11.53 24.60
C ASP A 20 -10.48 -11.67 24.07
N SER A 21 -10.65 -12.45 23.00
CA SER A 21 -11.64 -13.55 22.90
C SER A 21 -11.78 -14.06 21.46
N THR A 22 -11.22 -15.24 21.19
CA THR A 22 -11.64 -16.20 20.14
C THR A 22 -11.62 -15.72 18.67
N SER A 23 -10.55 -16.08 17.94
CA SER A 23 -10.47 -16.42 16.50
C SER A 23 -9.51 -15.64 15.59
N ASP A 24 -8.95 -14.51 16.01
CA ASP A 24 -8.13 -13.68 15.11
C ASP A 24 -6.74 -13.39 15.67
N GLU A 25 -5.89 -14.42 15.67
CA GLU A 25 -4.45 -14.25 15.87
C GLU A 25 -3.88 -13.38 14.73
N ILE A 26 -3.11 -12.35 15.09
CA ILE A 26 -2.39 -11.51 14.13
C ILE A 26 -1.21 -12.32 13.58
N VAL A 27 -1.28 -12.67 12.30
CA VAL A 27 -0.26 -13.46 11.60
C VAL A 27 0.83 -12.56 11.01
N TRP A 28 0.53 -11.28 10.80
CA TRP A 28 1.47 -10.29 10.32
C TRP A 28 1.06 -8.88 10.75
N GLU A 29 2.02 -8.04 11.09
CA GLU A 29 1.82 -6.61 11.35
C GLU A 29 2.92 -5.83 10.65
N MET A 30 2.62 -4.69 10.04
CA MET A 30 3.61 -3.90 9.32
C MET A 30 4.68 -3.34 10.26
N GLU A 31 5.91 -3.85 10.15
CA GLU A 31 7.05 -3.29 10.87
C GLU A 31 7.53 -2.03 10.18
N THR A 32 7.28 -0.88 10.79
CA THR A 32 7.86 0.38 10.32
C THR A 32 9.26 0.54 10.91
N ARG A 33 10.26 -0.10 10.31
CA ARG A 33 11.66 0.26 10.56
C ARG A 33 11.95 1.62 9.91
N LYS A 34 11.54 2.68 10.60
CA LYS A 34 11.72 4.06 10.16
C LYS A 34 13.19 4.42 10.34
N ASN A 35 13.97 4.43 9.27
CA ASN A 35 15.18 5.23 9.27
C ASN A 35 14.75 6.70 9.36
N VAL A 36 14.86 7.27 10.56
CA VAL A 36 14.38 8.63 10.87
C VAL A 36 14.95 9.66 9.90
N PHE A 37 16.20 9.46 9.45
CA PHE A 37 16.83 10.31 8.44
C PHE A 37 16.07 10.28 7.11
N PHE A 38 15.79 9.09 6.58
CA PHE A 38 15.06 8.96 5.30
C PHE A 38 13.61 9.44 5.41
N LEU A 39 12.97 9.23 6.56
CA LEU A 39 11.65 9.80 6.84
C LEU A 39 11.70 11.32 6.77
N LEU A 40 12.57 11.98 7.54
CA LEU A 40 12.70 13.43 7.56
C LEU A 40 13.07 13.99 6.19
N TRP A 41 14.02 13.37 5.49
CA TRP A 41 14.43 13.77 4.15
C TRP A 41 13.27 13.70 3.15
N SER A 42 12.46 12.65 3.21
CA SER A 42 11.28 12.50 2.34
C SER A 42 10.26 13.63 2.54
N TRP A 43 10.07 14.08 3.78
CA TRP A 43 9.20 15.20 4.12
C TRP A 43 9.77 16.54 3.68
N ILE A 44 11.07 16.77 3.90
CA ILE A 44 11.77 17.98 3.43
C ILE A 44 11.66 18.10 1.90
N ALA A 45 11.86 17.00 1.17
CA ALA A 45 11.72 16.99 -0.28
C ALA A 45 10.29 17.34 -0.73
N LYS A 46 9.26 16.74 -0.12
CA LYS A 46 7.84 17.04 -0.42
C LYS A 46 7.49 18.50 -0.16
N LEU A 47 7.86 19.02 1.02
CA LEU A 47 7.60 20.41 1.40
C LEU A 47 8.39 21.38 0.52
N GLY A 48 9.63 21.04 0.17
CA GLY A 48 10.46 21.83 -0.74
C GLY A 48 9.86 21.94 -2.14
N ALA A 49 9.36 20.84 -2.70
CA ALA A 49 8.67 20.86 -4.00
C ALA A 49 7.38 21.70 -3.95
N MET A 50 6.58 21.54 -2.88
CA MET A 50 5.37 22.34 -2.69
C MET A 50 5.69 23.84 -2.57
N ALA A 51 6.69 24.20 -1.76
CA ALA A 51 7.14 25.58 -1.60
C ALA A 51 7.67 26.16 -2.92
N PHE A 52 8.41 25.38 -3.71
CA PHE A 52 8.88 25.78 -5.04
C PHE A 52 7.71 26.07 -5.99
N CYS A 53 6.69 25.20 -6.04
CA CYS A 53 5.50 25.43 -6.85
C CYS A 53 4.74 26.69 -6.40
N ILE A 54 4.57 26.88 -5.09
CA ILE A 54 3.89 28.06 -4.52
C ILE A 54 4.66 29.34 -4.87
N TYR A 55 5.98 29.34 -4.67
CA TYR A 55 6.84 30.46 -5.05
C TYR A 55 6.71 30.79 -6.53
N PHE A 56 6.78 29.78 -7.40
CA PHE A 56 6.65 29.98 -8.84
C PHE A 56 5.29 30.58 -9.21
N ILE A 57 4.20 30.10 -8.60
CA ILE A 57 2.88 30.69 -8.79
C ILE A 57 2.91 32.16 -8.35
N PHE A 58 3.27 32.48 -7.11
CA PHE A 58 3.22 33.86 -6.62
C PHE A 58 4.10 34.83 -7.42
N THR A 59 5.30 34.40 -7.82
CA THR A 59 6.24 35.25 -8.57
C THR A 59 5.77 35.48 -10.00
N TYR A 60 5.26 34.43 -10.69
CA TYR A 60 4.99 34.50 -12.12
C TYR A 60 3.51 34.65 -12.48
N LEU A 61 2.57 34.55 -11.53
CA LEU A 61 1.11 34.62 -11.79
C LEU A 61 0.69 35.89 -12.53
N HIS A 62 1.33 37.02 -12.24
CA HIS A 62 1.02 38.30 -12.90
C HIS A 62 1.47 38.35 -14.37
N LEU A 63 2.35 37.44 -14.79
CA LEU A 63 2.85 37.32 -16.16
C LEU A 63 2.11 36.22 -16.95
N VAL A 64 1.27 35.43 -16.27
CA VAL A 64 0.52 34.32 -16.87
C VAL A 64 -0.51 34.88 -17.84
N LYS A 65 -0.34 34.58 -19.12
CA LYS A 65 -1.38 34.82 -20.13
C LYS A 65 -2.40 33.69 -20.09
N TRP A 66 -3.54 33.89 -20.74
CA TRP A 66 -4.55 32.84 -20.92
C TRP A 66 -3.97 31.56 -21.56
N SER A 67 -2.96 31.68 -22.43
CA SER A 67 -2.22 30.54 -23.00
C SER A 67 -1.45 29.72 -21.97
N ASP A 68 -1.10 30.32 -20.84
CA ASP A 68 -0.24 29.75 -19.81
C ASP A 68 -1.06 29.14 -18.66
N PHE A 69 -2.39 29.19 -18.77
CA PHE A 69 -3.33 28.59 -17.81
C PHE A 69 -3.06 27.10 -17.57
N VAL A 70 -2.62 26.38 -18.61
CA VAL A 70 -2.25 24.95 -18.51
C VAL A 70 -1.08 24.74 -17.54
N ILE A 71 -0.11 25.66 -17.51
CA ILE A 71 1.06 25.58 -16.61
C ILE A 71 0.61 25.83 -15.16
N LEU A 72 -0.27 26.81 -14.94
CA LEU A 72 -0.85 27.06 -13.62
C LEU A 72 -1.60 25.82 -13.10
N LEU A 73 -2.44 25.20 -13.95
CA LEU A 73 -3.16 23.99 -13.60
C LEU A 73 -2.21 22.83 -13.28
N ALA A 74 -1.11 22.69 -14.04
CA ALA A 74 -0.09 21.69 -13.78
C ALA A 74 0.58 21.91 -12.40
N LEU A 75 0.95 23.14 -12.04
CA LEU A 75 1.54 23.44 -10.73
C LEU A 75 0.57 23.17 -9.58
N LEU A 76 -0.69 23.57 -9.72
CA LEU A 76 -1.74 23.27 -8.74
C LEU A 76 -1.95 21.76 -8.59
N SER A 77 -1.86 21.01 -9.69
CA SER A 77 -1.97 19.55 -9.66
C SER A 77 -0.84 18.89 -8.87
N VAL A 78 0.38 19.43 -8.94
CA VAL A 78 1.52 18.95 -8.14
C VAL A 78 1.29 19.23 -6.66
N ILE A 79 0.82 20.43 -6.31
CA ILE A 79 0.50 20.79 -4.92
C ILE A 79 -0.59 19.86 -4.38
N LEU A 80 -1.69 19.69 -5.13
CA LEU A 80 -2.79 18.82 -4.75
C LEU A 80 -2.33 17.38 -4.58
N TYR A 81 -1.47 16.89 -5.48
CA TYR A 81 -0.88 15.56 -5.38
C TYR A 81 -0.11 15.41 -4.06
N VAL A 82 0.80 16.34 -3.73
CA VAL A 82 1.56 16.30 -2.48
C VAL A 82 0.65 16.31 -1.25
N VAL A 83 -0.42 17.13 -1.26
CA VAL A 83 -1.39 17.18 -0.15
C VAL A 83 -2.11 15.85 0.02
N ILE A 84 -2.63 15.27 -1.07
CA ILE A 84 -3.36 14.00 -1.03
C ILE A 84 -2.44 12.87 -0.54
N THR A 85 -1.24 12.73 -1.10
CA THR A 85 -0.34 11.65 -0.71
C THR A 85 0.19 11.81 0.71
N SER A 86 0.39 13.04 1.16
CA SER A 86 0.77 13.34 2.55
C SER A 86 -0.36 12.99 3.51
N TYR A 87 -1.61 13.34 3.17
CA TYR A 87 -2.78 12.98 3.96
C TYR A 87 -2.92 11.46 4.07
N THR A 88 -2.90 10.71 2.96
CA THR A 88 -3.07 9.25 3.04
C THR A 88 -1.96 8.58 3.83
N THR A 89 -0.73 9.09 3.72
CA THR A 89 0.43 8.58 4.46
C THR A 89 0.35 8.87 5.96
N LEU A 90 0.05 10.11 6.36
CA LEU A 90 -0.05 10.49 7.77
C LEU A 90 -1.28 9.88 8.44
N ASN A 91 -2.35 9.69 7.67
CA ASN A 91 -3.57 9.08 8.16
C ASN A 91 -3.44 7.58 8.39
N LEU A 92 -2.37 6.93 7.92
CA LEU A 92 -2.13 5.52 8.19
C LEU A 92 -1.71 5.30 9.64
N LYS A 93 -2.55 4.60 10.42
CA LYS A 93 -2.24 4.22 11.80
C LYS A 93 -1.44 2.91 11.83
N GLY A 94 -1.86 1.92 11.05
CA GLY A 94 -1.20 0.62 10.99
C GLY A 94 -1.79 -0.28 9.91
N MET A 95 -1.07 -1.35 9.58
CA MET A 95 -1.57 -2.44 8.74
C MET A 95 -1.24 -3.76 9.41
N TYR A 96 -2.19 -4.67 9.45
CA TYR A 96 -1.98 -6.01 10.00
C TYR A 96 -2.88 -7.03 9.28
N ALA A 97 -2.50 -8.29 9.35
CA ALA A 97 -3.23 -9.41 8.79
C ALA A 97 -3.54 -10.43 9.89
N THR A 98 -4.78 -10.91 9.92
CA THR A 98 -5.18 -12.11 10.67
C THR A 98 -5.13 -13.31 9.72
N LYS A 99 -5.60 -14.47 10.18
CA LYS A 99 -5.69 -15.66 9.33
C LYS A 99 -6.57 -15.46 8.09
N ASN A 100 -7.63 -14.64 8.20
CA ASN A 100 -8.66 -14.54 7.17
C ASN A 100 -8.78 -13.15 6.55
N ASN A 101 -8.33 -12.10 7.24
CA ASN A 101 -8.56 -10.72 6.82
C ASN A 101 -7.27 -9.89 6.92
N PHE A 102 -7.21 -8.85 6.09
CA PHE A 102 -6.21 -7.80 6.10
C PHE A 102 -6.86 -6.49 6.49
N TYR A 103 -6.25 -5.78 7.43
CA TYR A 103 -6.76 -4.54 7.99
C TYR A 103 -5.80 -3.39 7.73
N ILE A 104 -6.39 -2.24 7.36
CA ILE A 104 -5.72 -0.96 7.26
C ILE A 104 -6.41 -0.01 8.22
N GLU A 105 -5.75 0.28 9.33
CA GLU A 105 -6.24 1.23 10.31
C GLU A 105 -5.85 2.65 9.93
N LYS A 106 -6.78 3.56 10.11
CA LYS A 106 -6.57 4.99 9.88
C LYS A 106 -6.80 5.78 11.17
N TYR A 107 -6.14 6.93 11.29
CA TYR A 107 -6.43 7.87 12.37
C TYR A 107 -7.80 8.56 12.17
N PHE A 108 -8.15 8.83 10.91
CA PHE A 108 -9.35 9.51 10.49
C PHE A 108 -10.10 8.73 9.42
N GLY A 109 -11.42 8.63 9.61
CA GLY A 109 -12.32 7.88 8.74
C GLY A 109 -12.30 6.37 9.02
N GLU A 110 -13.04 5.62 8.21
CA GLU A 110 -13.22 4.19 8.41
C GLU A 110 -11.96 3.39 8.05
N SER A 111 -11.62 2.45 8.94
CA SER A 111 -10.65 1.40 8.69
C SER A 111 -11.12 0.51 7.54
N ILE A 112 -10.18 0.01 6.75
CA ILE A 112 -10.48 -0.89 5.63
C ILE A 112 -10.21 -2.31 6.09
N SER A 113 -11.20 -3.19 5.93
CA SER A 113 -11.03 -4.64 6.05
C SER A 113 -11.19 -5.29 4.69
N LEU A 114 -10.26 -6.17 4.33
CA LEU A 114 -10.26 -6.92 3.08
C LEU A 114 -10.09 -8.42 3.37
N PRO A 115 -10.85 -9.31 2.72
CA PRO A 115 -10.57 -10.74 2.78
C PRO A 115 -9.15 -11.03 2.30
N LEU A 116 -8.40 -11.79 3.07
CA LEU A 116 -7.01 -12.10 2.75
C LEU A 116 -6.97 -12.97 1.49
N GLY A 117 -6.09 -12.62 0.54
CA GLY A 117 -6.03 -13.22 -0.79
C GLY A 117 -6.91 -12.58 -1.87
N SER A 118 -7.88 -11.72 -1.52
CA SER A 118 -8.75 -11.03 -2.50
C SER A 118 -8.10 -9.83 -3.23
N PHE A 119 -6.86 -9.52 -2.87
CA PHE A 119 -6.11 -8.36 -3.35
C PHE A 119 -4.64 -8.71 -3.59
N TYR A 120 -3.95 -7.83 -4.31
CA TYR A 120 -2.50 -7.83 -4.42
C TYR A 120 -1.93 -6.49 -3.94
N ILE A 121 -0.69 -6.53 -3.44
CA ILE A 121 0.02 -5.37 -2.91
C ILE A 121 1.13 -5.03 -3.88
N THR A 122 1.16 -3.79 -4.38
CA THR A 122 2.27 -3.30 -5.19
C THR A 122 3.12 -2.36 -4.37
N LEU A 123 4.41 -2.64 -4.32
CA LEU A 123 5.43 -1.79 -3.72
C LEU A 123 6.36 -1.33 -4.83
N LYS A 124 6.24 -0.06 -5.22
CA LYS A 124 7.10 0.56 -6.23
C LYS A 124 8.06 1.52 -5.55
N LEU A 125 9.36 1.24 -5.64
CA LEU A 125 10.36 2.27 -5.36
C LEU A 125 10.22 3.35 -6.42
N GLY A 126 10.29 4.63 -6.04
CA GLY A 126 10.03 5.76 -6.92
C GLY A 126 10.59 5.59 -8.33
N ASP A 127 9.71 5.30 -9.30
CA ASP A 127 10.02 5.10 -10.73
C ASP A 127 10.49 6.40 -11.43
N TYR A 128 10.51 7.53 -10.73
CA TYR A 128 10.88 8.84 -11.23
C TYR A 128 11.93 9.50 -10.33
N SER A 129 12.90 10.18 -10.95
CA SER A 129 14.10 10.75 -10.33
C SER A 129 13.85 11.51 -9.02
N PHE A 130 12.78 12.30 -8.92
CA PHE A 130 12.46 13.05 -7.70
C PHE A 130 12.10 12.17 -6.51
N GLN A 131 11.46 11.02 -6.74
CA GLN A 131 11.01 10.10 -5.68
C GLN A 131 12.10 9.16 -5.23
N THR A 132 13.00 8.81 -6.17
CA THR A 132 14.26 8.15 -5.86
C THR A 132 15.12 9.04 -4.96
N LEU A 133 15.19 10.35 -5.26
CA LEU A 133 15.88 11.34 -4.42
C LEU A 133 15.22 11.55 -3.05
N ALA A 134 13.88 11.40 -2.98
CA ALA A 134 13.13 11.55 -1.74
C ALA A 134 13.03 10.26 -0.90
N PHE A 135 13.61 9.14 -1.35
CA PHE A 135 13.56 7.83 -0.69
C PHE A 135 12.13 7.36 -0.36
N ILE A 136 11.20 7.58 -1.30
CA ILE A 136 9.78 7.23 -1.15
C ILE A 136 9.47 5.89 -1.82
N THR A 137 8.85 4.98 -1.08
CA THR A 137 8.23 3.76 -1.58
C THR A 137 6.72 3.96 -1.66
N ARG A 138 6.12 3.71 -2.81
CA ARG A 138 4.66 3.75 -3.00
C ARG A 138 4.08 2.37 -2.72
N LEU A 139 3.14 2.31 -1.79
CA LEU A 139 2.35 1.13 -1.51
C LEU A 139 0.94 1.33 -2.07
N SER A 140 0.49 0.41 -2.92
CA SER A 140 -0.91 0.34 -3.34
C SER A 140 -1.50 -1.03 -3.06
N ILE A 141 -2.74 -1.05 -2.56
CA ILE A 141 -3.51 -2.26 -2.37
C ILE A 141 -4.65 -2.26 -3.37
N ILE A 142 -4.70 -3.28 -4.22
CA ILE A 142 -5.57 -3.34 -5.39
C ILE A 142 -6.32 -4.67 -5.35
N LEU A 143 -7.65 -4.62 -5.51
CA LEU A 143 -8.46 -5.83 -5.64
C LEU A 143 -8.19 -6.52 -6.96
N PHE A 144 -8.23 -7.86 -6.97
CA PHE A 144 -8.20 -8.61 -8.24
C PHE A 144 -9.40 -8.29 -9.11
N ILE A 145 -10.60 -8.36 -8.53
CA ILE A 145 -11.84 -8.06 -9.22
C ILE A 145 -11.86 -6.57 -9.57
N ASN A 146 -12.14 -6.27 -10.85
CA ASN A 146 -12.23 -4.91 -11.40
C ASN A 146 -10.97 -4.04 -11.27
N ASN A 147 -9.83 -4.61 -10.86
CA ASN A 147 -8.55 -3.90 -10.69
C ASN A 147 -8.67 -2.57 -9.88
N LYS A 148 -9.55 -2.54 -8.88
CA LYS A 148 -9.87 -1.32 -8.14
C LYS A 148 -8.87 -1.09 -7.01
N ARG A 149 -8.18 0.05 -7.03
CA ARG A 149 -7.31 0.47 -5.92
C ARG A 149 -8.15 0.79 -4.68
N LYS A 150 -7.89 0.08 -3.58
CA LYS A 150 -8.55 0.27 -2.29
C LYS A 150 -7.78 1.23 -1.39
N TYR A 151 -6.45 1.22 -1.48
CA TYR A 151 -5.61 2.07 -0.66
C TYR A 151 -4.30 2.44 -1.34
N TYR A 152 -3.78 3.62 -1.00
CA TYR A 152 -2.53 4.18 -1.49
C TYR A 152 -1.83 4.97 -0.38
N CYS A 153 -0.56 4.68 -0.12
CA CYS A 153 0.27 5.50 0.75
C CYS A 153 1.73 5.53 0.28
N GLU A 154 2.48 6.51 0.79
CA GLU A 154 3.90 6.69 0.51
C GLU A 154 4.69 6.45 1.79
N LEU A 155 5.45 5.37 1.82
CA LEU A 155 6.23 4.95 2.98
C LEU A 155 7.70 5.30 2.76
N SER A 156 8.37 5.79 3.79
CA SER A 156 9.82 6.01 3.79
C SER A 156 10.52 4.69 4.04
N ILE A 157 11.01 4.06 2.97
CA ILE A 157 11.70 2.78 2.89
C ILE A 157 11.10 1.69 3.80
N VAL A 158 10.21 0.91 3.20
CA VAL A 158 9.76 -0.37 3.73
C VAL A 158 10.76 -1.42 3.29
N LYS A 159 11.38 -2.16 4.22
CA LYS A 159 12.11 -3.35 3.77
C LYS A 159 11.84 -4.66 4.49
N ASP A 160 11.23 -4.68 5.68
CA ASP A 160 11.60 -5.80 6.54
C ASP A 160 10.56 -6.84 6.96
N ASN A 161 9.31 -6.79 6.46
CA ASN A 161 8.46 -7.97 6.66
C ASN A 161 7.36 -8.22 5.61
N PHE A 162 7.32 -7.50 4.47
CA PHE A 162 6.34 -7.81 3.42
C PHE A 162 6.57 -9.19 2.80
N ASN A 163 7.79 -9.72 2.80
CA ASN A 163 8.07 -11.10 2.35
C ASN A 163 7.31 -12.14 3.20
N ILE A 164 7.10 -11.87 4.49
CA ILE A 164 6.33 -12.75 5.39
C ILE A 164 4.85 -12.71 5.00
N LEU A 165 4.32 -11.50 4.80
CA LEU A 165 2.96 -11.32 4.31
C LEU A 165 2.76 -11.98 2.94
N GLU A 166 3.73 -11.86 2.03
CA GLU A 166 3.72 -12.44 0.69
C GLU A 166 3.56 -13.95 0.72
N LYS A 167 4.35 -14.63 1.57
CA LYS A 167 4.28 -16.09 1.74
C LYS A 167 2.89 -16.53 2.20
N ASN A 168 2.29 -15.78 3.11
CA ASN A 168 0.95 -16.07 3.64
C ASN A 168 -0.15 -15.73 2.62
N LEU A 169 0.02 -14.65 1.85
CA LEU A 169 -0.91 -14.23 0.81
C LEU A 169 -0.96 -15.24 -0.34
N LYS A 170 0.18 -15.75 -0.80
CA LYS A 170 0.23 -16.58 -2.02
C LYS A 170 -0.77 -17.73 -2.02
N GLN A 171 -0.79 -18.54 -0.96
CA GLN A 171 -1.69 -19.69 -0.87
C GLN A 171 -3.16 -19.26 -0.85
N GLN A 172 -3.49 -18.23 -0.08
CA GLN A 172 -4.86 -17.75 0.03
C GLN A 172 -5.34 -17.08 -1.25
N THR A 173 -4.45 -16.36 -1.94
CA THR A 173 -4.74 -15.78 -3.23
C THR A 173 -4.98 -16.85 -4.28
N GLU A 174 -4.16 -17.91 -4.35
CA GLU A 174 -4.40 -19.05 -5.25
C GLU A 174 -5.77 -19.69 -4.95
N SER A 175 -6.10 -19.94 -3.68
CA SER A 175 -7.42 -20.47 -3.29
C SER A 175 -8.58 -19.53 -3.66
N TYR A 176 -8.44 -18.23 -3.40
CA TYR A 176 -9.43 -17.23 -3.74
C TYR A 176 -9.68 -17.19 -5.25
N LEU A 177 -8.61 -17.07 -6.05
CA LEU A 177 -8.68 -17.04 -7.51
C LEU A 177 -9.28 -18.32 -8.09
N MET A 178 -9.04 -19.48 -7.49
CA MET A 178 -9.68 -20.75 -7.88
C MET A 178 -11.17 -20.80 -7.53
N SER A 179 -11.59 -20.14 -6.45
CA SER A 179 -12.98 -20.14 -5.96
C SER A 179 -13.90 -19.16 -6.71
N LEU A 180 -13.34 -18.19 -7.43
CA LEU A 180 -14.13 -17.20 -8.18
C LEU A 180 -14.98 -17.86 -9.26
N ASP A 181 -16.15 -17.29 -9.54
CA ASP A 181 -16.93 -17.67 -10.72
C ASP A 181 -16.25 -17.18 -12.01
N GLU A 182 -16.74 -17.64 -13.15
CA GLU A 182 -16.13 -17.30 -14.43
C GLU A 182 -16.30 -15.84 -14.82
N LYS A 183 -17.40 -15.21 -14.38
CA LYS A 183 -17.69 -13.81 -14.70
C LYS A 183 -16.71 -12.91 -13.97
N ASP A 184 -16.53 -13.11 -12.67
CA ASP A 184 -15.63 -12.34 -11.82
C ASP A 184 -14.18 -12.60 -12.21
N TYR A 185 -13.81 -13.86 -12.50
CA TYR A 185 -12.45 -14.18 -12.94
C TYR A 185 -12.11 -13.50 -14.27
N ALA A 186 -13.05 -13.44 -15.23
CA ALA A 186 -12.85 -12.75 -16.50
C ALA A 186 -12.66 -11.24 -16.37
N THR A 187 -13.09 -10.61 -15.26
CA THR A 187 -12.83 -9.18 -15.00
C THR A 187 -11.39 -8.89 -14.57
N ILE A 188 -10.62 -9.92 -14.22
CA ILE A 188 -9.25 -9.76 -13.75
C ILE A 188 -8.35 -9.39 -14.92
N PHE A 189 -7.76 -8.19 -14.87
CA PHE A 189 -6.87 -7.73 -15.91
C PHE A 189 -5.43 -8.25 -15.68
N ILE A 190 -5.24 -9.55 -15.93
CA ILE A 190 -3.98 -10.29 -15.71
C ILE A 190 -2.75 -9.58 -16.30
N PRO A 191 -2.77 -8.98 -17.52
CA PRO A 191 -1.60 -8.30 -18.06
C PRO A 191 -1.08 -7.13 -17.22
N ASN A 192 -1.96 -6.26 -16.68
CA ASN A 192 -1.50 -5.18 -15.79
C ASN A 192 -0.98 -5.74 -14.48
N ILE A 193 -1.61 -6.79 -13.95
CA ILE A 193 -1.17 -7.40 -12.69
C ILE A 193 0.21 -8.01 -12.86
N LYS A 194 0.46 -8.77 -13.94
CA LYS A 194 1.79 -9.30 -14.28
C LYS A 194 2.82 -8.17 -14.40
N TYR A 195 2.48 -7.08 -15.11
CA TYR A 195 3.35 -5.91 -15.22
C TYR A 195 3.66 -5.24 -13.86
N ASP A 196 2.66 -5.10 -13.01
CA ASP A 196 2.81 -4.50 -11.68
C ASP A 196 3.59 -5.43 -10.72
N MET A 197 3.44 -6.75 -10.86
CA MET A 197 4.21 -7.76 -10.13
C MET A 197 5.67 -7.78 -10.56
N ASP A 198 5.96 -7.66 -11.85
CA ASP A 198 7.33 -7.67 -12.38
C ASP A 198 8.12 -6.42 -11.98
N LYS A 199 7.43 -5.30 -11.76
CA LYS A 199 8.03 -4.01 -11.37
C LYS A 199 7.98 -3.72 -9.88
N GLY A 200 7.35 -4.56 -9.07
CA GLY A 200 7.14 -4.31 -7.65
C GLY A 200 7.46 -5.50 -6.75
N TYR A 201 7.44 -5.28 -5.44
CA TYR A 201 7.52 -6.36 -4.45
C TYR A 201 6.12 -6.92 -4.18
N THR A 202 5.60 -7.71 -5.12
CA THR A 202 4.30 -8.38 -5.01
C THR A 202 4.51 -9.90 -5.03
N ALA A 203 3.63 -10.65 -4.34
CA ALA A 203 3.57 -12.10 -4.47
C ALA A 203 3.52 -12.52 -5.93
N LYS A 204 4.51 -13.29 -6.38
CA LYS A 204 4.47 -13.87 -7.73
C LYS A 204 3.38 -14.94 -7.78
N ILE A 205 2.30 -14.61 -8.48
CA ILE A 205 1.16 -15.50 -8.72
C ILE A 205 1.33 -16.14 -10.10
N ASP A 206 1.24 -17.46 -10.14
CA ASP A 206 1.27 -18.23 -11.37
C ASP A 206 -0.15 -18.32 -11.96
N PHE A 207 -0.54 -17.28 -12.70
CA PHE A 207 -1.84 -17.24 -13.38
C PHE A 207 -2.00 -18.36 -14.41
N ASP A 208 -0.91 -18.82 -15.03
CA ASP A 208 -0.97 -19.85 -16.08
C ASP A 208 -1.32 -21.21 -15.44
N LYS A 209 -0.76 -21.51 -14.27
CA LYS A 209 -1.17 -22.64 -13.42
C LYS A 209 -2.63 -22.53 -12.97
N ILE A 210 -3.07 -21.35 -12.53
CA ILE A 210 -4.46 -21.14 -12.10
C ILE A 210 -5.43 -21.39 -13.26
N ASP A 211 -5.15 -20.83 -14.43
CA ASP A 211 -5.96 -21.03 -15.64
C ASP A 211 -6.05 -22.51 -16.02
N PHE A 212 -4.94 -23.25 -15.96
CA PHE A 212 -4.91 -24.68 -16.21
C PHE A 212 -5.79 -25.46 -15.23
N LEU A 213 -5.64 -25.20 -13.92
CA LEU A 213 -6.41 -25.88 -12.87
C LEU A 213 -7.91 -25.57 -12.96
N ARG A 214 -8.28 -24.31 -13.25
CA ARG A 214 -9.69 -23.92 -13.44
C ARG A 214 -10.31 -24.63 -14.64
N LYS A 215 -9.57 -24.79 -15.74
CA LYS A 215 -10.05 -25.55 -16.92
C LYS A 215 -10.23 -27.03 -16.63
N ARG A 216 -9.26 -27.65 -15.93
CA ARG A 216 -9.34 -29.07 -15.56
C ARG A 216 -10.50 -29.38 -14.61
N ASN A 217 -10.71 -28.56 -13.58
CA ASN A 217 -11.79 -28.78 -12.64
C ASN A 217 -13.19 -28.70 -13.30
N LYS A 218 -13.32 -28.00 -14.43
CA LYS A 218 -14.54 -28.01 -15.23
C LYS A 218 -14.68 -29.27 -16.08
N SER A 219 -13.61 -29.77 -16.68
CA SER A 219 -13.67 -31.00 -17.49
C SER A 219 -14.03 -32.21 -16.65
N ASP A 220 -13.68 -32.21 -15.37
CA ASP A 220 -13.99 -33.29 -14.42
C ASP A 220 -15.44 -33.19 -13.86
N GLN A 221 -16.17 -32.10 -14.16
CA GLN A 221 -17.57 -31.86 -13.73
C GLN A 221 -18.60 -32.02 -14.86
N THR A 222 -18.15 -32.25 -16.09
CA THR A 222 -18.97 -32.57 -17.29
C THR A 222 -18.85 -34.02 -17.66
#